data_AF-A7RTP8-F1
#
_entry.id   AF-A7RTP8-F1
#
_cell.length_a   1.000
_cell.length_b   1.000
_cell.length_c   1.000
_cell.angle_alpha   90.00
_cell.angle_beta   90.00
_cell.angle_gamma   90.00
#
_symmetry.space_group_name_H-M   'P 1'
#
loop_
_entity.id
_entity.type
_entity.pdbx_description
1 polymer ?
#
loop_
_entity_poly.entity_id
_entity_poly.type
_entity_poly.pdbx_seq_one_letter_code
_entity_poly.pdbx_strand_id
1 'polypeptide(L)'
;FGLFIQGILALVAFSTLLLKRYREPVCERRTFRIWFYDTSKQGVGAVVIHFANVFLAGMFSGDPCTWYFINFLLDSTAGLVIIYILISLTQVVVKLYSIDNLRFGEYGTPPRCSAWMGQCVLYTLVVIFEKITIALIVQLQFWESVREFILKPLKGHPKMEVAIVMLIVPFIFNAFMFWVVDNFLMRKKR
;
A
#
# COMPACT_ATOMS: atom_id res chain seq x y z
N PHE A 1 17.62 2.71 -14.76
CA PHE A 1 16.47 3.66 -14.69
C PHE A 1 15.45 3.25 -13.63
N GLY A 2 14.88 2.02 -13.67
CA GLY A 2 13.86 1.57 -12.70
C GLY A 2 14.26 1.68 -11.21
N LEU A 3 15.45 1.19 -10.83
CA LEU A 3 15.96 1.27 -9.44
C LEU A 3 16.06 2.71 -8.92
N PHE A 4 16.42 3.66 -9.79
CA PHE A 4 16.52 5.06 -9.42
C PHE A 4 15.14 5.65 -9.10
N ILE A 5 14.14 5.37 -9.94
CA ILE A 5 12.75 5.80 -9.70
C ILE A 5 12.19 5.14 -8.43
N GLN A 6 12.45 3.85 -8.21
CA GLN A 6 12.07 3.17 -6.97
C GLN A 6 12.72 3.80 -5.74
N GLY A 7 13.99 4.18 -5.83
CA GLY A 7 14.69 4.91 -4.77
C GLY A 7 14.01 6.24 -4.44
N ILE A 8 13.64 7.01 -5.46
CA ILE A 8 12.90 8.28 -5.28
C ILE A 8 11.54 8.02 -4.61
N LEU A 9 10.77 7.05 -5.11
CA LEU A 9 9.46 6.72 -4.55
C LEU A 9 9.57 6.25 -3.10
N ALA A 10 10.59 5.46 -2.76
CA ALA A 10 10.87 5.02 -1.39
C ALA A 10 11.24 6.20 -0.47
N LEU A 11 12.09 7.11 -0.94
CA LEU A 11 12.44 8.33 -0.20
C LEU A 11 11.21 9.20 0.07
N VAL A 12 10.33 9.34 -0.91
CA VAL A 12 9.08 10.12 -0.79
C VAL A 12 8.12 9.46 0.17
N ALA A 13 7.91 8.15 0.06
CA ALA A 13 7.09 7.38 0.98
C ALA A 13 7.58 7.53 2.43
N PHE A 14 8.89 7.34 2.65
CA PHE A 14 9.49 7.48 3.97
C PHE A 14 9.39 8.91 4.52
N SER A 15 9.67 9.92 3.69
CA SER A 15 9.56 11.34 4.07
C SER A 15 8.13 11.72 4.41
N THR A 16 7.15 11.20 3.64
CA THR A 16 5.72 11.38 3.90
C THR A 16 5.31 10.83 5.26
N LEU A 17 5.76 9.62 5.60
CA LEU A 17 5.47 8.98 6.90
C LEU A 17 6.17 9.68 8.08
N LEU A 18 7.39 10.18 7.88
CA LEU A 18 8.06 11.02 8.87
C LEU A 18 7.30 12.33 9.10
N LEU A 19 6.92 13.03 8.01
CA LEU A 19 6.16 14.27 8.07
C LEU A 19 4.81 14.05 8.77
N LYS A 20 4.12 12.96 8.45
CA LYS A 20 2.88 12.55 9.12
C LYS A 20 3.09 12.46 10.63
N ARG A 21 4.12 11.73 11.07
CA ARG A 21 4.44 11.60 12.50
C ARG A 21 4.71 12.94 13.17
N TYR A 22 5.43 13.85 12.50
CA TYR A 22 5.67 15.20 13.05
C TYR A 22 4.38 16.01 13.19
N ARG A 23 3.39 15.77 12.33
CA ARG A 23 2.06 16.40 12.40
C ARG A 23 1.06 15.67 13.31
N GLU A 24 1.39 14.48 13.81
CA GLU A 24 0.55 13.80 14.83
C GLU A 24 0.43 14.68 16.08
N PRO A 25 -0.79 14.84 16.64
CA PRO A 25 -1.01 15.53 17.91
C PRO A 25 -0.12 14.97 19.01
N VAL A 26 0.42 15.84 19.87
CA VAL A 26 1.38 15.43 20.91
C VAL A 26 0.82 14.32 21.81
N CYS A 27 -0.49 14.33 22.09
CA CYS A 27 -1.19 13.34 22.93
C CYS A 27 -1.30 11.94 22.29
N GLU A 28 -1.14 11.84 20.97
CA GLU A 28 -1.28 10.60 20.18
C GLU A 28 0.02 10.18 19.50
N ARG A 29 1.01 11.08 19.48
CA ARG A 29 2.27 10.88 18.77
C ARG A 29 2.97 9.61 19.24
N ARG A 30 3.18 8.69 18.30
CA ARG A 30 3.87 7.42 18.56
C ARG A 30 5.34 7.66 18.92
N THR A 31 5.88 6.86 19.84
CA THR A 31 7.33 6.82 20.06
C THR A 31 8.03 6.37 18.78
N PHE A 32 9.29 6.77 18.58
CA PHE A 32 10.03 6.38 17.37
C PHE A 32 10.12 4.85 17.21
N ARG A 33 10.17 4.10 18.31
CA ARG A 33 10.19 2.63 18.27
C ARG A 33 8.88 2.05 17.71
N ILE A 34 7.72 2.52 18.17
CA ILE A 34 6.41 2.06 17.69
C ILE A 34 6.20 2.50 16.24
N TRP A 35 6.55 3.74 15.91
CA TRP A 35 6.49 4.22 14.54
C TRP A 35 7.36 3.40 13.59
N PHE A 36 8.58 3.04 14.01
CA PHE A 36 9.46 2.18 13.23
C PHE A 36 8.85 0.79 13.02
N TYR A 37 8.19 0.22 14.04
CA TYR A 37 7.46 -1.04 13.92
C TYR A 37 6.31 -0.95 12.90
N ASP A 38 5.49 0.10 12.94
CA ASP A 38 4.41 0.29 11.96
C ASP A 38 4.93 0.55 10.54
N THR A 39 5.99 1.35 10.41
CA THR A 39 6.58 1.72 9.12
C THR A 39 7.32 0.55 8.49
N SER A 40 8.08 -0.21 9.26
CA SER A 40 8.81 -1.39 8.76
C SER A 40 7.86 -2.50 8.29
N LYS A 41 6.71 -2.72 8.95
CA LYS A 41 5.66 -3.63 8.46
C LYS A 41 5.17 -3.23 7.07
N GLN A 42 4.91 -1.94 6.86
CA GLN A 42 4.52 -1.42 5.55
C GLN A 42 5.63 -1.61 4.52
N GLY A 43 6.88 -1.41 4.90
CA GLY A 43 8.05 -1.70 4.05
C GLY A 43 8.10 -3.17 3.61
N VAL A 44 7.92 -4.11 4.53
CA VAL A 44 7.84 -5.55 4.21
C VAL A 44 6.70 -5.84 3.23
N GLY A 45 5.50 -5.30 3.50
CA GLY A 45 4.36 -5.45 2.60
C GLY A 45 4.66 -4.89 1.20
N ALA A 46 5.25 -3.69 1.10
CA ALA A 46 5.60 -3.07 -0.17
C ALA A 46 6.63 -3.89 -0.96
N VAL A 47 7.61 -4.50 -0.29
CA VAL A 47 8.58 -5.42 -0.93
C VAL A 47 7.87 -6.66 -1.47
N VAL A 48 7.00 -7.28 -0.68
CA VAL A 48 6.23 -8.46 -1.10
C VAL A 48 5.36 -8.14 -2.32
N ILE A 49 4.63 -7.03 -2.28
CA ILE A 49 3.78 -6.57 -3.39
C ILE A 49 4.61 -6.20 -4.62
N HIS A 50 5.80 -5.62 -4.44
CA HIS A 50 6.71 -5.35 -5.55
C HIS A 50 7.09 -6.63 -6.29
N PHE A 51 7.52 -7.68 -5.56
CA PHE A 51 7.85 -8.96 -6.17
C PHE A 51 6.63 -9.64 -6.78
N ALA A 52 5.46 -9.56 -6.14
CA ALA A 52 4.22 -10.07 -6.70
C ALA A 52 3.87 -9.38 -8.03
N ASN A 53 4.03 -8.05 -8.12
CA ASN A 53 3.83 -7.30 -9.36
C ASN A 53 4.81 -7.70 -10.46
N VAL A 54 6.09 -7.90 -10.13
CA VAL A 54 7.11 -8.36 -11.10
C VAL A 54 6.78 -9.77 -11.61
N PHE A 55 6.38 -10.67 -10.71
CA PHE A 55 5.95 -12.02 -11.08
C PHE A 55 4.72 -12.01 -11.99
N LEU A 56 3.69 -11.25 -11.61
CA LEU A 56 2.45 -11.11 -12.37
C LEU A 56 2.70 -10.48 -13.75
N ALA A 57 3.58 -9.48 -13.85
CA ALA A 57 3.92 -8.84 -15.12
C ALA A 57 4.45 -9.84 -16.17
N GLY A 58 5.07 -10.95 -15.74
CA GLY A 58 5.52 -12.02 -16.65
C GLY A 58 4.42 -12.99 -17.09
N MET A 59 3.26 -13.00 -16.43
CA MET A 59 2.15 -13.90 -16.73
C MET A 59 1.06 -13.26 -17.60
N PHE A 60 0.98 -11.93 -17.64
CA PHE A 60 -0.06 -11.22 -18.39
C PHE A 60 0.33 -10.99 -19.85
N SER A 61 -0.54 -11.41 -20.77
CA SER A 61 -0.48 -11.09 -22.19
C SER A 61 -1.34 -9.85 -22.47
N GLY A 62 -0.73 -8.71 -22.79
CA GLY A 62 -1.43 -7.45 -23.07
C GLY A 62 -0.48 -6.25 -23.17
N ASP A 63 -1.02 -5.03 -23.32
CA ASP A 63 -0.20 -3.81 -23.26
C ASP A 63 0.34 -3.60 -21.83
N PRO A 64 1.67 -3.65 -21.63
CA PRO A 64 2.25 -3.55 -20.29
C PRO A 64 1.95 -2.20 -19.62
N CYS A 65 1.77 -1.14 -20.42
CA CYS A 65 1.45 0.19 -19.90
C CYS A 65 0.01 0.25 -19.36
N THR A 66 -0.98 -0.25 -20.11
CA THR A 66 -2.36 -0.41 -19.60
C THR A 66 -2.37 -1.25 -18.33
N TRP A 67 -1.76 -2.43 -18.38
CA TRP A 67 -1.79 -3.35 -17.25
C TRP A 67 -1.19 -2.72 -16.00
N TYR A 68 0.00 -2.12 -16.12
CA TYR A 68 0.66 -1.44 -15.01
C TYR A 68 -0.20 -0.29 -14.46
N PHE A 69 -0.70 0.59 -15.34
CA PHE A 69 -1.46 1.76 -14.93
C PHE A 69 -2.76 1.40 -14.22
N ILE A 70 -3.52 0.46 -14.78
CA ILE A 70 -4.81 0.04 -14.22
C ILE A 70 -4.62 -0.72 -12.92
N ASN A 71 -3.64 -1.62 -12.86
CA ASN A 71 -3.29 -2.32 -11.63
C ASN A 71 -2.89 -1.33 -10.52
N PHE A 72 -2.07 -0.32 -10.86
CA PHE A 72 -1.71 0.75 -9.92
C PHE A 72 -2.92 1.58 -9.46
N LEU A 73 -3.80 1.98 -10.38
CA LEU A 73 -5.01 2.74 -10.04
C LEU A 73 -5.94 1.93 -9.14
N LEU A 74 -6.11 0.64 -9.41
CA LEU A 74 -6.95 -0.24 -8.60
C LEU A 74 -6.35 -0.47 -7.22
N ASP A 75 -5.05 -0.79 -7.11
CA ASP A 75 -4.35 -0.91 -5.82
C ASP A 75 -4.52 0.38 -4.98
N SER A 76 -4.36 1.55 -5.62
CA SER A 76 -4.45 2.86 -4.96
C SER A 76 -5.87 3.38 -4.69
N THR A 77 -6.90 2.66 -5.11
CA THR A 77 -8.31 3.03 -4.88
C THR A 77 -9.08 1.89 -4.23
N ALA A 78 -9.52 0.89 -5.01
CA ALA A 78 -10.25 -0.27 -4.54
C ALA A 78 -9.41 -1.11 -3.55
N GLY A 79 -8.11 -1.24 -3.80
CA GLY A 79 -7.17 -1.94 -2.94
C GLY A 79 -7.13 -1.39 -1.53
N LEU A 80 -7.07 -0.06 -1.36
CA LEU A 80 -7.14 0.59 -0.05
C LEU A 80 -8.43 0.26 0.70
N VAL A 81 -9.58 0.20 0.00
CA VAL A 81 -10.86 -0.16 0.60
C VAL A 81 -10.86 -1.63 1.04
N ILE A 82 -10.33 -2.53 0.20
CA ILE A 82 -10.19 -3.95 0.52
C ILE A 82 -9.28 -4.14 1.75
N ILE A 83 -8.11 -3.49 1.77
CA ILE A 83 -7.19 -3.52 2.93
C ILE A 83 -7.90 -3.02 4.18
N TYR A 84 -8.63 -1.91 4.10
CA TYR A 84 -9.38 -1.38 5.24
C TYR A 84 -10.40 -2.38 5.79
N ILE A 85 -11.18 -3.01 4.91
CA ILE A 85 -12.19 -4.02 5.30
C ILE A 85 -11.50 -5.23 5.93
N LEU A 86 -10.46 -5.78 5.30
CA LEU A 86 -9.74 -6.96 5.80
C LEU A 86 -9.04 -6.70 7.14
N ILE A 87 -8.38 -5.55 7.29
CA ILE A 87 -7.83 -5.13 8.58
C ILE A 87 -8.95 -5.02 9.62
N SER A 88 -10.06 -4.37 9.28
CA SER A 88 -11.18 -4.21 10.23
C SER A 88 -11.75 -5.56 10.67
N LEU A 89 -11.97 -6.49 9.74
CA LEU A 89 -12.46 -7.84 10.03
C LEU A 89 -11.46 -8.63 10.89
N THR A 90 -10.17 -8.62 10.52
CA THR A 90 -9.14 -9.32 11.29
C THR A 90 -9.01 -8.76 12.70
N GLN A 91 -9.12 -7.44 12.90
CA GLN A 91 -9.09 -6.82 14.23
C GLN A 91 -10.34 -7.13 15.05
N VAL A 92 -11.52 -7.27 14.44
CA VAL A 92 -12.73 -7.77 15.12
C VAL A 92 -12.49 -9.20 15.61
N VAL A 93 -11.99 -10.10 14.75
CA VAL A 93 -11.68 -11.49 15.13
C VAL A 93 -10.64 -11.54 16.25
N VAL A 94 -9.54 -10.80 16.12
CA VAL A 94 -8.49 -10.70 17.15
C VAL A 94 -9.06 -10.25 18.49
N LYS A 95 -10.01 -9.30 18.48
CA LYS A 95 -10.67 -8.85 19.70
C LYS A 95 -11.60 -9.91 20.29
N LEU A 96 -12.36 -10.62 19.46
CA LEU A 96 -13.26 -11.69 19.90
C LEU A 96 -12.50 -12.84 20.57
N TYR A 97 -11.35 -13.22 20.03
CA TYR A 97 -10.50 -14.29 20.57
C TYR A 97 -9.44 -13.78 21.57
N SER A 98 -9.46 -12.50 21.94
CA SER A 98 -8.51 -11.86 22.88
C SER A 98 -7.02 -12.12 22.56
N ILE A 99 -6.66 -12.08 21.27
CA ILE A 99 -5.28 -12.31 20.81
C ILE A 99 -4.50 -10.99 20.83
N ASP A 100 -4.16 -10.49 22.03
CA ASP A 100 -3.62 -9.14 22.21
C ASP A 100 -2.34 -8.85 21.40
N ASN A 101 -1.52 -9.87 21.10
CA ASN A 101 -0.30 -9.71 20.29
C ASN A 101 -0.56 -9.28 18.84
N LEU A 102 -1.77 -9.53 18.30
CA LEU A 102 -2.14 -9.21 16.91
C LEU A 102 -2.97 -7.92 16.78
N ARG A 103 -3.15 -7.18 17.87
CA ARG A 103 -3.82 -5.88 17.85
C ARG A 103 -2.93 -4.84 17.19
N PHE A 104 -3.36 -4.30 16.06
CA PHE A 104 -2.55 -3.33 15.31
C PHE A 104 -2.24 -2.09 16.14
N GLY A 105 -0.96 -1.71 16.16
CA GLY A 105 -0.45 -0.57 16.91
C GLY A 105 -0.23 -0.83 18.41
N GLU A 106 -0.54 -2.03 18.91
CA GLU A 106 -0.26 -2.45 20.28
C GLU A 106 0.87 -3.49 20.30
N TYR A 107 2.01 -3.13 20.89
CA TYR A 107 3.21 -3.99 20.93
C TYR A 107 3.63 -4.43 22.34
N GLY A 108 2.85 -4.05 23.35
CA GLY A 108 3.17 -4.26 24.78
C GLY A 108 4.13 -3.23 25.37
N THR A 109 4.34 -3.33 26.69
CA THR A 109 5.23 -2.46 27.48
C THR A 109 6.24 -3.33 28.23
N PRO A 110 7.51 -3.41 27.79
CA PRO A 110 8.12 -2.77 26.62
C PRO A 110 7.67 -3.38 25.27
N PRO A 111 7.84 -2.67 24.12
CA PRO A 111 7.45 -3.18 22.80
C PRO A 111 8.18 -4.48 22.44
N ARG A 112 7.42 -5.55 22.19
CA ARG A 112 7.93 -6.91 21.92
C ARG A 112 8.07 -7.17 20.42
N CYS A 113 9.20 -7.74 20.01
CA CYS A 113 9.43 -8.13 18.62
C CYS A 113 8.47 -9.25 18.14
N SER A 114 8.01 -10.12 19.04
CA SER A 114 7.04 -11.17 18.72
C SER A 114 5.68 -10.61 18.30
N ALA A 115 5.20 -9.55 18.94
CA ALA A 115 3.98 -8.84 18.55
C ALA A 115 4.14 -8.16 17.19
N TRP A 116 5.30 -7.53 16.95
CA TRP A 116 5.63 -6.98 15.64
C TRP A 116 5.62 -8.05 14.55
N MET A 117 6.26 -9.20 14.78
CA MET A 117 6.33 -10.28 13.79
C MET A 117 4.93 -10.83 13.48
N GLY A 118 4.10 -11.08 14.50
CA GLY A 118 2.72 -11.54 14.31
C GLY A 118 1.88 -10.53 13.50
N GLN A 119 1.95 -9.24 13.85
CA GLN A 119 1.27 -8.19 13.09
C GLN A 119 1.82 -8.02 11.67
N CYS A 120 3.12 -8.21 11.47
CA CYS A 120 3.76 -8.14 10.16
C CYS A 120 3.27 -9.27 9.27
N VAL A 121 3.21 -10.51 9.78
CA VAL A 121 2.66 -11.66 9.05
C VAL A 121 1.19 -11.44 8.72
N LEU A 122 0.38 -11.02 9.69
CA LEU A 122 -1.04 -10.74 9.47
C LEU A 122 -1.24 -9.66 8.40
N TYR A 123 -0.50 -8.55 8.48
CA TYR A 123 -0.56 -7.49 7.48
C TYR A 123 -0.10 -7.97 6.10
N THR A 124 0.96 -8.77 6.03
CA THR A 124 1.46 -9.35 4.78
C THR A 124 0.41 -10.24 4.12
N LEU A 125 -0.30 -11.07 4.89
CA LEU A 125 -1.39 -11.89 4.38
C LEU A 125 -2.55 -11.03 3.84
N VAL A 126 -2.90 -9.94 4.54
CA VAL A 126 -3.93 -9.00 4.09
C VAL A 126 -3.56 -8.39 2.73
N VAL A 127 -2.34 -7.88 2.57
CA VAL A 127 -1.92 -7.26 1.30
C VAL A 127 -1.78 -8.31 0.18
N ILE A 128 -1.36 -9.54 0.48
CA ILE A 128 -1.35 -10.62 -0.53
C ILE A 128 -2.77 -10.94 -0.99
N PHE A 129 -3.73 -11.04 -0.07
CA PHE A 129 -5.12 -11.31 -0.43
C PHE A 129 -5.72 -10.18 -1.26
N GLU A 130 -5.48 -8.92 -0.86
CA GLU A 130 -5.85 -7.77 -1.68
C GLU A 130 -5.23 -7.87 -3.07
N LYS A 131 -3.94 -8.20 -3.16
CA LYS A 131 -3.25 -8.29 -4.44
C LYS A 131 -3.81 -9.36 -5.37
N ILE A 132 -4.14 -10.53 -4.83
CA ILE A 132 -4.79 -11.60 -5.59
C ILE A 132 -6.15 -11.10 -6.10
N THR A 133 -6.91 -10.41 -5.25
CA THR A 133 -8.22 -9.85 -5.63
C THR A 133 -8.10 -8.84 -6.77
N ILE A 134 -7.18 -7.86 -6.66
CA ILE A 134 -6.95 -6.88 -7.73
C ILE A 134 -6.43 -7.57 -9.00
N ALA A 135 -5.51 -8.53 -8.89
CA ALA A 135 -4.99 -9.27 -10.03
C ALA A 135 -6.08 -10.04 -10.79
N LEU A 136 -7.10 -10.56 -10.11
CA LEU A 136 -8.27 -11.19 -10.73
C LEU A 136 -9.17 -10.16 -11.43
N ILE A 137 -9.38 -8.99 -10.82
CA ILE A 137 -10.19 -7.91 -11.39
C ILE A 137 -9.52 -7.33 -12.66
N VAL A 138 -8.20 -7.19 -12.66
CA VAL A 138 -7.41 -6.66 -13.80
C VAL A 138 -7.52 -7.55 -15.05
N GLN A 139 -7.88 -8.84 -14.94
CA GLN A 139 -8.00 -9.73 -16.11
C GLN A 139 -9.20 -9.40 -17.01
N LEU A 140 -10.15 -8.58 -16.51
CA LEU A 140 -11.33 -8.19 -17.26
C LEU A 140 -10.96 -7.31 -18.46
N GLN A 141 -11.49 -7.62 -19.64
CA GLN A 141 -11.02 -7.02 -20.89
C GLN A 141 -11.44 -5.54 -21.10
N PHE A 142 -12.29 -4.96 -20.23
CA PHE A 142 -12.81 -3.60 -20.43
C PHE A 142 -11.84 -2.48 -20.02
N TRP A 143 -10.70 -2.83 -19.39
CA TRP A 143 -9.77 -1.84 -18.85
C TRP A 143 -9.08 -0.98 -19.93
N GLU A 144 -8.94 -1.49 -21.15
CA GLU A 144 -8.43 -0.70 -22.28
C GLU A 144 -9.35 0.51 -22.56
N SER A 145 -10.66 0.30 -22.60
CA SER A 145 -11.64 1.38 -22.78
C SER A 145 -11.58 2.42 -21.65
N VAL A 146 -11.36 1.96 -20.41
CA VAL A 146 -11.21 2.83 -19.23
C VAL A 146 -9.94 3.67 -19.34
N ARG A 147 -8.81 3.05 -19.71
CA ARG A 147 -7.55 3.76 -19.94
C ARG A 147 -7.73 4.83 -21.02
N GLU A 148 -8.29 4.45 -22.17
CA GLU A 148 -8.48 5.37 -23.28
C GLU A 148 -9.33 6.59 -22.92
N PHE A 149 -10.35 6.39 -22.07
CA PHE A 149 -11.18 7.47 -21.55
C PHE A 149 -10.38 8.38 -20.62
N ILE A 150 -9.64 7.81 -19.67
CA ILE A 150 -8.82 8.58 -18.70
C ILE A 150 -7.70 9.36 -19.40
N LEU A 151 -7.03 8.75 -20.37
CA LEU A 151 -5.89 9.34 -21.09
C LEU A 151 -6.32 10.14 -22.33
N LYS A 152 -7.62 10.26 -22.61
CA LYS A 152 -8.13 11.07 -23.73
C LYS A 152 -7.56 12.49 -23.79
N PRO A 153 -7.38 13.23 -22.67
CA PRO A 153 -6.78 14.57 -22.68
C PRO A 153 -5.30 14.61 -23.09
N LEU A 154 -4.62 13.46 -23.03
CA LEU A 154 -3.19 13.33 -23.31
C LEU A 154 -2.93 12.74 -24.72
N LYS A 155 -3.99 12.38 -25.46
CA LYS A 155 -3.89 11.86 -26.83
C LYS A 155 -3.15 12.88 -27.72
N GLY A 156 -2.06 12.44 -28.36
CA GLY A 156 -1.21 13.27 -29.23
C GLY A 156 0.19 13.56 -28.67
N HIS A 157 0.45 13.28 -27.38
CA HIS A 157 1.75 13.51 -26.75
C HIS A 157 2.28 12.27 -25.99
N PRO A 158 2.80 11.25 -26.71
CA PRO A 158 3.16 9.95 -26.12
C PRO A 158 4.22 10.03 -25.02
N LYS A 159 5.18 10.97 -25.11
CA LYS A 159 6.17 11.19 -24.04
C LYS A 159 5.53 11.73 -22.75
N MET A 160 4.52 12.58 -22.87
CA MET A 160 3.81 13.13 -21.70
C MET A 160 2.92 12.07 -21.05
N GLU A 161 2.25 11.25 -21.85
CA GLU A 161 1.43 10.13 -21.36
C GLU A 161 2.26 9.20 -20.48
N VAL A 162 3.41 8.72 -20.99
CA VAL A 162 4.33 7.85 -20.26
C VAL A 162 4.83 8.50 -18.97
N ALA A 163 5.22 9.78 -19.02
CA ALA A 163 5.72 10.48 -17.84
C ALA A 163 4.63 10.64 -16.75
N ILE A 164 3.39 10.95 -17.15
CA ILE A 164 2.28 11.12 -16.21
C ILE A 164 1.92 9.78 -15.57
N VAL A 165 1.74 8.73 -16.39
CA VAL A 165 1.27 7.41 -15.97
C VAL A 165 2.30 6.67 -15.12
N MET A 166 3.59 6.76 -15.45
CA MET A 166 4.63 5.98 -14.76
C MET A 166 5.34 6.75 -13.64
N LEU A 167 5.30 8.09 -13.64
CA LEU A 167 6.02 8.90 -12.66
C LEU A 167 5.10 9.77 -11.82
N ILE A 168 4.38 10.70 -12.44
CA ILE A 168 3.64 11.75 -11.69
C ILE A 168 2.51 11.14 -10.86
N VAL A 169 1.66 10.32 -11.49
CA VAL A 169 0.55 9.66 -10.81
C VAL A 169 1.06 8.73 -9.71
N PRO A 170 2.00 7.79 -9.98
CA PRO A 170 2.56 6.94 -8.93
C PRO A 170 3.20 7.70 -7.78
N PHE A 171 3.87 8.81 -8.05
CA PHE A 171 4.50 9.62 -7.01
C PHE A 171 3.49 10.17 -5.99
N ILE A 172 2.40 10.78 -6.47
CA ILE A 172 1.39 11.39 -5.60
C ILE A 172 0.60 10.31 -4.86
N PHE A 173 0.12 9.31 -5.60
CA PHE A 173 -0.76 8.28 -5.04
C PHE A 173 -0.02 7.34 -4.10
N ASN A 174 1.26 7.02 -4.32
CA ASN A 174 2.04 6.24 -3.34
C ASN A 174 2.15 6.97 -2.00
N ALA A 175 2.46 8.27 -2.01
CA ALA A 175 2.53 9.06 -0.78
C ALA A 175 1.19 9.03 -0.03
N PHE A 176 0.08 9.19 -0.75
CA PHE A 176 -1.26 9.07 -0.18
C PHE A 176 -1.55 7.67 0.36
N MET A 177 -1.23 6.61 -0.40
CA MET A 177 -1.44 5.22 0.02
C MET A 177 -0.71 4.91 1.33
N PHE A 178 0.59 5.22 1.42
CA PHE A 178 1.35 5.00 2.66
C PHE A 178 0.77 5.79 3.83
N TRP A 179 0.34 7.03 3.61
CA TRP A 179 -0.30 7.82 4.65
C TRP A 179 -1.60 7.15 5.16
N VAL A 180 -2.44 6.69 4.25
CA VAL A 180 -3.74 6.05 4.54
C VAL A 180 -3.54 4.70 5.23
N VAL A 181 -2.69 3.84 4.70
CA VAL A 181 -2.38 2.53 5.28
C VAL A 181 -1.80 2.69 6.69
N ASP A 182 -0.92 3.67 6.91
CA ASP A 182 -0.40 3.96 8.24
C ASP A 182 -1.51 4.37 9.22
N ASN A 183 -2.60 5.03 8.76
CA ASN A 183 -3.77 5.29 9.62
C ASN A 183 -4.54 4.01 9.98
N PHE A 184 -4.56 3.01 9.09
CA PHE A 184 -5.22 1.73 9.37
C PHE A 184 -4.45 0.91 10.40
N LEU A 185 -3.12 1.01 10.39
CA LEU A 185 -2.23 0.28 11.30
C LEU A 185 -2.03 0.99 12.64
N MET A 186 -2.26 2.31 12.69
CA MET A 186 -2.13 3.09 13.91
C MET A 186 -3.21 2.67 14.94
N ARG A 187 -2.77 2.57 16.20
CA ARG A 187 -3.67 2.30 17.32
C ARG A 187 -4.73 3.39 17.42
N LYS A 188 -6.00 3.03 17.29
CA LYS A 188 -7.13 3.94 17.58
C LYS A 188 -7.36 3.97 19.09
N LYS A 189 -7.12 5.12 19.73
CA LYS A 189 -7.62 5.35 21.10
C LYS A 189 -9.14 5.54 21.02
N ARG A 190 -9.88 4.75 21.79
CA ARG A 190 -11.30 5.01 22.08
C ARG A 190 -11.42 6.14 23.07
#